data_AF-A0A9D3WAZ5-F1
#
_entry.id   AF-A0A9D3WAZ5-F1
#
_cell.length_a   1.000
_cell.length_b   1.000
_cell.length_c   1.000
_cell.angle_alpha   90.00
_cell.angle_beta   90.00
_cell.angle_gamma   90.00
#
_symmetry.space_group_name_H-M   'P 1'
#
loop_
_entity.id
_entity.type
_entity.pdbx_description
1 polymer ?
#
loop_
_entity_poly.entity_id
_entity_poly.type
_entity_poly.pdbx_seq_one_letter_code
_entity_poly.pdbx_strand_id
1 'polypeptide(L)'
;MLKLIEEDGDSFAKKAEMYYQKRPELVSQVEGFYRMYRSLAERHDLLTAEWRKNILSDLQSQDSGISDVSSDLPSICTSPDQRPRRRKSHQLATGGSSSDVRPKGDKPSSPTNSESESEDSSINIHSVLSGNEDDQEVSGHMVLLEIELHEAKEKLLMLEEENTDLLARIREHEERAKTANTALGLQNKIGALEKENEHEDSKMEALLEELRIAKVMLEGSEKEIATLKLEKKQLDEKIQDLQGQIDTAQREIMTWKTKLDKEKQEVSKLQERLAMAKNSLSDRDHEIHHLKKALSDAEQKNFPKKANTNAEMSRSSEEQICLEERLRGWESCGHSLEEEIRKTANEKRESEESLRSEIEVLKLEIAKRSDCIEVLHDNLEFVKSERDELKGYIISLKAKVNLREDRIVRMKKHLHHLHMEHVKVIAEAEGAHRLVDELLSKGKELEVEIEQQRTMILERDEEKREAIRQLCFSLEHYRYENRALRQAVIDHKRIPVLTT
;
A
#
# COMPACT_ATOMS: atom_id res chain seq x y z
N MET A 1 -4.79 -25.87 1.12
CA MET A 1 -4.68 -25.02 2.33
C MET A 1 -6.04 -24.78 3.00
N LEU A 2 -6.77 -23.66 2.85
CA LEU A 2 -8.03 -23.45 3.63
C LEU A 2 -9.04 -24.61 3.51
N LYS A 3 -9.34 -25.06 2.27
CA LYS A 3 -10.20 -26.22 1.98
C LYS A 3 -9.72 -27.58 2.53
N LEU A 4 -8.56 -27.65 3.18
CA LEU A 4 -8.07 -28.85 3.89
C LEU A 4 -8.41 -28.85 5.40
N ILE A 5 -8.94 -27.73 5.92
CA ILE A 5 -9.15 -27.46 7.36
C ILE A 5 -10.65 -27.31 7.68
N GLU A 6 -11.48 -27.17 6.64
CA GLU A 6 -12.87 -26.71 6.68
C GLU A 6 -13.86 -27.80 6.23
N GLU A 7 -13.50 -29.07 6.42
CA GLU A 7 -14.30 -30.24 6.02
C GLU A 7 -15.23 -30.69 7.17
N ASP A 8 -16.48 -31.03 6.87
CA ASP A 8 -17.57 -31.06 7.84
C ASP A 8 -17.43 -32.13 8.94
N GLY A 9 -17.14 -31.66 10.16
CA GLY A 9 -17.20 -32.44 11.39
C GLY A 9 -18.35 -31.97 12.28
N ASP A 10 -19.45 -32.71 12.32
CA ASP A 10 -20.70 -32.41 13.06
C ASP A 10 -20.52 -32.34 14.60
N SER A 11 -19.32 -32.63 15.09
CA SER A 11 -18.93 -32.60 16.50
C SER A 11 -17.47 -32.19 16.63
N PHE A 12 -17.16 -31.47 17.71
CA PHE A 12 -15.81 -30.95 18.00
C PHE A 12 -14.73 -32.04 17.97
N ALA A 13 -15.01 -33.23 18.52
CA ALA A 13 -14.07 -34.35 18.51
C ALA A 13 -13.74 -34.83 17.08
N LYS A 14 -14.77 -34.97 16.23
CA LYS A 14 -14.64 -35.35 14.81
C LYS A 14 -13.86 -34.28 14.02
N LYS A 15 -14.08 -32.99 14.32
CA LYS A 15 -13.32 -31.88 13.71
C LYS A 15 -11.84 -31.86 14.15
N ALA A 16 -11.55 -32.17 15.41
CA ALA A 16 -10.18 -32.30 15.90
C ALA A 16 -9.45 -33.52 15.27
N GLU A 17 -10.12 -34.66 15.16
CA GLU A 17 -9.60 -35.86 14.49
C GLU A 17 -9.28 -35.58 13.01
N MET A 18 -10.22 -35.01 12.26
CA MET A 18 -10.02 -34.62 10.86
C MET A 18 -8.87 -33.63 10.69
N TYR A 19 -8.73 -32.65 11.59
CA TYR A 19 -7.58 -31.74 11.60
C TYR A 19 -6.25 -32.49 11.73
N TYR A 20 -6.14 -33.44 12.68
CA TYR A 20 -4.91 -34.22 12.84
C TYR A 20 -4.62 -35.15 11.65
N GLN A 21 -5.64 -35.70 10.99
CA GLN A 21 -5.47 -36.50 9.76
C GLN A 21 -5.03 -35.64 8.55
N LYS A 22 -5.53 -34.40 8.42
CA LYS A 22 -5.22 -33.50 7.28
C LYS A 22 -3.95 -32.67 7.50
N ARG A 23 -3.48 -32.53 8.75
CA ARG A 23 -2.27 -31.75 9.13
C ARG A 23 -0.99 -32.15 8.35
N PRO A 24 -0.66 -33.43 8.10
CA PRO A 24 0.54 -33.81 7.34
C PRO A 24 0.47 -33.33 5.88
N GLU A 25 -0.70 -33.42 5.25
CA GLU A 25 -0.91 -32.96 3.87
C GLU A 25 -0.81 -31.44 3.77
N LEU A 26 -1.35 -30.72 4.76
CA LEU A 26 -1.22 -29.26 4.86
C LEU A 26 0.24 -28.83 5.03
N VAL A 27 1.01 -29.50 5.89
CA VAL A 27 2.45 -29.22 6.08
C VAL A 27 3.22 -29.48 4.78
N SER A 28 2.96 -30.59 4.09
CA SER A 28 3.57 -30.90 2.79
C SER A 28 3.28 -29.82 1.73
N GLN A 29 2.04 -29.33 1.66
CA GLN A 29 1.70 -28.19 0.78
C GLN A 29 2.49 -26.92 1.13
N VAL A 30 2.57 -26.56 2.42
CA VAL A 30 3.29 -25.37 2.90
C VAL A 30 4.80 -25.47 2.63
N GLU A 31 5.42 -26.63 2.87
CA GLU A 31 6.82 -26.86 2.52
C GLU A 31 7.09 -26.76 1.02
N GLY A 32 6.16 -27.25 0.19
CA GLY A 32 6.22 -27.09 -1.27
C GLY A 32 6.22 -25.62 -1.68
N PHE A 33 5.30 -24.81 -1.14
CA PHE A 33 5.27 -23.37 -1.39
C PHE A 33 6.56 -22.66 -0.89
N TYR A 34 7.07 -23.01 0.29
CA TYR A 34 8.31 -22.43 0.81
C TYR A 34 9.52 -22.74 -0.08
N ARG A 35 9.67 -23.99 -0.54
CA ARG A 35 10.75 -24.39 -1.48
C ARG A 35 10.64 -23.65 -2.82
N MET A 36 9.43 -23.53 -3.38
CA MET A 36 9.19 -22.79 -4.64
C MET A 36 9.48 -21.30 -4.50
N TYR A 37 9.04 -20.67 -3.40
CA TYR A 37 9.33 -19.25 -3.12
C TYR A 37 10.83 -19.00 -2.96
N ARG A 38 11.52 -19.87 -2.21
CA ARG A 38 12.97 -19.81 -2.04
C ARG A 38 13.72 -19.94 -3.37
N SER A 39 13.35 -20.93 -4.19
CA SER A 39 13.94 -21.13 -5.53
C SER A 39 13.52 -20.06 -6.56
N LEU A 40 12.56 -19.19 -6.23
CA LEU A 40 12.24 -18.00 -7.01
C LEU A 40 13.11 -16.80 -6.57
N ALA A 41 13.28 -16.61 -5.25
CA ALA A 41 14.18 -15.60 -4.70
C ALA A 41 15.64 -15.85 -5.12
N GLU A 42 16.14 -17.08 -4.98
CA GLU A 42 17.50 -17.46 -5.37
C GLU A 42 17.76 -17.19 -6.88
N ARG A 43 16.76 -17.37 -7.75
CA ARG A 43 16.84 -17.00 -9.18
C ARG A 43 16.75 -15.49 -9.42
N HIS A 44 15.95 -14.76 -8.65
CA HIS A 44 15.87 -13.31 -8.73
C HIS A 44 17.21 -12.66 -8.31
N ASP A 45 17.85 -13.19 -7.26
CA ASP A 45 19.15 -12.71 -6.78
C ASP A 45 20.27 -13.03 -7.77
N LEU A 46 20.27 -14.23 -8.38
CA LEU A 46 21.16 -14.57 -9.48
C LEU A 46 20.99 -13.62 -10.68
N LEU A 47 19.75 -13.40 -11.14
CA LEU A 47 19.45 -12.54 -12.28
C LEU A 47 19.78 -11.06 -11.97
N THR A 48 19.58 -10.62 -10.74
CA THR A 48 20.01 -9.28 -10.25
C THR A 48 21.53 -9.16 -10.22
N ALA A 49 22.25 -10.22 -9.81
CA ALA A 49 23.71 -10.25 -9.81
C ALA A 49 24.30 -10.30 -11.22
N GLU A 50 23.69 -11.05 -12.14
CA GLU A 50 24.05 -11.07 -13.56
C GLU A 50 23.77 -9.73 -14.24
N TRP A 51 22.62 -9.11 -14.00
CA TRP A 51 22.30 -7.78 -14.54
C TRP A 51 23.30 -6.71 -14.07
N ARG A 52 23.70 -6.75 -12.78
CA ARG A 52 24.77 -5.89 -12.24
C ARG A 52 26.14 -6.18 -12.86
N LYS A 53 26.50 -7.46 -13.07
CA LYS A 53 27.74 -7.86 -13.74
C LYS A 53 27.76 -7.42 -15.21
N ASN A 54 26.64 -7.53 -15.92
CA ASN A 54 26.53 -7.15 -17.32
C ASN A 54 26.68 -5.63 -17.49
N ILE A 55 25.97 -4.82 -16.70
CA ILE A 55 26.16 -3.35 -16.69
C ILE A 55 27.61 -2.96 -16.39
N LEU A 56 28.24 -3.62 -15.42
CA LEU A 56 29.64 -3.35 -15.08
C LEU A 56 30.60 -3.80 -16.18
N SER A 57 30.31 -4.90 -16.88
CA SER A 57 31.11 -5.43 -17.98
C SER A 57 30.96 -4.60 -19.26
N ASP A 58 29.76 -4.12 -19.56
CA ASP A 58 29.48 -3.22 -20.69
C ASP A 58 30.24 -1.90 -20.51
N LEU A 59 30.20 -1.30 -19.32
CA LEU A 59 30.99 -0.12 -18.96
C LEU A 59 32.50 -0.39 -19.08
N GLN A 60 32.96 -1.53 -18.56
CA GLN A 60 34.38 -1.92 -18.62
C GLN A 60 34.84 -2.35 -20.03
N SER A 61 33.93 -2.53 -20.98
CA SER A 61 34.25 -2.83 -22.39
C SER A 61 34.62 -1.60 -23.22
N GLN A 62 34.29 -0.38 -22.75
CA GLN A 62 34.60 0.86 -23.46
C GLN A 62 35.87 1.58 -22.97
N ASP A 63 36.41 1.22 -21.80
CA ASP A 63 37.53 1.94 -21.17
C ASP A 63 38.75 1.02 -20.98
N SER A 64 39.56 0.89 -22.04
CA SER A 64 40.77 0.05 -22.04
C SER A 64 42.03 0.87 -21.80
N GLY A 65 42.50 0.83 -20.55
CA GLY A 65 43.63 1.61 -20.04
C GLY A 65 43.11 2.78 -19.19
N ILE A 66 43.46 2.90 -17.90
CA ILE A 66 44.69 2.45 -17.24
C ILE A 66 44.45 2.08 -15.77
N SER A 67 45.18 1.07 -15.29
CA SER A 67 45.29 0.74 -13.86
C SER A 67 46.34 1.62 -13.18
N ASP A 68 46.03 2.23 -12.02
CA ASP A 68 46.34 1.55 -10.75
C ASP A 68 45.75 2.21 -9.49
N VAL A 69 45.61 1.38 -8.43
CA VAL A 69 45.66 1.73 -6.98
C VAL A 69 44.74 2.85 -6.41
N SER A 70 43.58 2.38 -5.91
CA SER A 70 43.11 2.55 -4.51
C SER A 70 42.27 3.76 -4.03
N SER A 71 41.36 3.41 -3.11
CA SER A 71 40.79 4.22 -2.01
C SER A 71 39.62 5.19 -2.28
N ASP A 72 38.44 4.68 -1.94
CA ASP A 72 37.44 5.28 -1.03
C ASP A 72 36.38 6.30 -1.52
N LEU A 73 35.21 6.11 -0.88
CA LEU A 73 33.97 6.91 -0.87
C LEU A 73 34.14 8.20 0.00
N PRO A 74 33.19 9.18 0.04
CA PRO A 74 31.91 9.30 -0.70
C PRO A 74 31.63 10.70 -1.32
N SER A 75 30.48 10.81 -2.02
CA SER A 75 29.55 11.96 -2.16
C SER A 75 30.00 13.42 -1.91
N ILE A 76 29.61 14.34 -2.81
CA ILE A 76 28.65 15.46 -2.57
C ILE A 76 28.43 16.30 -3.85
N CYS A 77 27.25 16.88 -4.03
CA CYS A 77 26.92 17.75 -5.16
C CYS A 77 27.42 19.19 -4.96
N THR A 78 28.05 19.83 -5.96
CA THR A 78 27.88 21.28 -6.17
C THR A 78 28.19 21.76 -7.60
N SER A 79 27.49 22.83 -7.98
CA SER A 79 27.77 23.83 -9.03
C SER A 79 27.45 25.19 -8.36
N PRO A 80 27.88 26.40 -8.81
CA PRO A 80 28.37 26.74 -10.17
C PRO A 80 29.50 27.80 -10.28
N ASP A 81 29.80 28.16 -11.54
CA ASP A 81 30.21 29.48 -12.07
C ASP A 81 31.50 30.20 -11.59
N GLN A 82 32.42 30.47 -12.55
CA GLN A 82 32.87 31.85 -12.86
C GLN A 82 33.74 31.98 -14.14
N ARG A 83 33.40 32.97 -14.97
CA ARG A 83 34.30 33.69 -15.93
C ARG A 83 35.18 34.71 -15.15
N PRO A 84 36.21 35.46 -15.68
CA PRO A 84 36.37 35.95 -17.08
C PRO A 84 37.84 36.23 -17.60
N ARG A 85 37.96 36.99 -18.73
CA ARG A 85 39.15 37.78 -19.25
C ARG A 85 40.17 37.02 -20.14
N ARG A 86 40.92 37.62 -21.11
CA ARG A 86 40.93 38.96 -21.78
C ARG A 86 41.85 39.01 -23.05
N ARG A 87 41.54 39.89 -24.03
CA ARG A 87 42.49 40.67 -24.93
C ARG A 87 43.34 39.86 -25.98
N LYS A 88 43.91 40.43 -27.08
CA LYS A 88 43.92 41.78 -27.73
C LYS A 88 44.37 41.74 -29.23
N SER A 89 44.34 42.91 -29.91
CA SER A 89 44.97 43.35 -31.21
C SER A 89 43.95 43.55 -32.36
N HIS A 90 43.83 44.65 -33.13
CA HIS A 90 44.71 45.75 -33.67
C HIS A 90 45.46 45.30 -34.96
N GLN A 91 45.49 45.99 -36.13
CA GLN A 91 45.24 47.40 -36.62
C GLN A 91 44.80 47.44 -38.14
N LEU A 92 44.05 48.44 -38.66
CA LEU A 92 44.39 49.60 -39.59
C LEU A 92 45.15 49.30 -40.93
N ALA A 93 45.01 49.99 -42.09
CA ALA A 93 44.05 50.96 -42.69
C ALA A 93 44.38 51.29 -44.21
N THR A 94 43.57 52.14 -44.91
CA THR A 94 43.75 52.74 -46.28
C THR A 94 43.42 51.82 -47.50
N GLY A 95 43.01 52.22 -48.74
CA GLY A 95 42.69 53.51 -49.45
C GLY A 95 41.54 53.29 -50.49
N GLY A 96 41.28 53.98 -51.64
CA GLY A 96 41.83 55.12 -52.43
C GLY A 96 40.95 55.39 -53.71
N SER A 97 41.19 56.40 -54.59
CA SER A 97 40.34 56.72 -55.80
C SER A 97 41.01 57.65 -56.86
N SER A 98 40.58 57.66 -58.16
CA SER A 98 40.58 58.80 -59.17
C SER A 98 40.27 58.38 -60.66
N SER A 99 40.17 59.32 -61.63
CA SER A 99 39.70 59.16 -63.04
C SER A 99 40.22 60.16 -64.12
N ASP A 100 40.24 59.74 -65.42
CA ASP A 100 40.07 60.44 -66.74
C ASP A 100 40.99 61.54 -67.41
N VAL A 101 41.35 61.26 -68.70
CA VAL A 101 41.43 62.12 -69.97
C VAL A 101 42.61 63.13 -70.28
N ARG A 102 42.79 63.51 -71.59
CA ARG A 102 43.95 64.18 -72.34
C ARG A 102 43.51 65.50 -73.11
N PRO A 103 44.07 66.07 -74.26
CA PRO A 103 45.24 65.83 -75.18
C PRO A 103 45.99 67.07 -75.86
N LYS A 104 46.99 66.84 -76.77
CA LYS A 104 47.59 67.75 -77.84
C LYS A 104 48.39 66.91 -78.89
N GLY A 105 49.02 67.34 -80.02
CA GLY A 105 49.14 68.62 -80.79
C GLY A 105 50.13 68.60 -82.01
N ASP A 106 50.13 69.69 -82.83
CA ASP A 106 51.19 70.31 -83.71
C ASP A 106 51.71 69.73 -85.09
N LYS A 107 51.98 70.61 -86.11
CA LYS A 107 52.46 70.48 -87.56
C LYS A 107 53.03 71.87 -88.10
N PRO A 108 53.29 72.29 -89.41
CA PRO A 108 53.19 71.75 -90.83
C PRO A 108 54.32 72.21 -91.87
N SER A 109 54.02 72.50 -93.18
CA SER A 109 54.75 73.29 -94.29
C SER A 109 55.52 72.55 -95.45
N SER A 110 55.92 73.06 -96.68
CA SER A 110 55.37 73.98 -97.76
C SER A 110 56.08 73.79 -99.21
N PRO A 111 56.35 74.74 -100.21
CA PRO A 111 56.20 74.49 -101.70
C PRO A 111 57.26 75.07 -102.76
N THR A 112 56.89 75.21 -104.08
CA THR A 112 57.49 75.91 -105.32
C THR A 112 58.53 75.18 -106.24
N ASN A 113 58.95 75.56 -107.50
CA ASN A 113 58.78 76.71 -108.48
C ASN A 113 59.09 76.31 -110.00
N SER A 114 58.96 77.21 -111.01
CA SER A 114 59.23 77.03 -112.50
C SER A 114 59.72 78.34 -113.24
N GLU A 115 60.06 78.38 -114.58
CA GLU A 115 60.05 79.56 -115.56
C GLU A 115 60.60 79.38 -117.06
N SER A 116 60.69 80.44 -117.94
CA SER A 116 60.55 80.46 -119.48
C SER A 116 61.24 81.62 -120.37
N GLU A 117 60.92 81.80 -121.71
CA GLU A 117 61.08 82.96 -122.74
C GLU A 117 62.40 83.21 -123.62
N SER A 118 62.61 84.04 -124.73
CA SER A 118 61.96 84.60 -126.03
C SER A 118 62.97 85.58 -126.83
N GLU A 119 62.92 86.30 -128.03
CA GLU A 119 62.30 86.37 -129.44
C GLU A 119 62.92 87.51 -130.43
N ASP A 120 62.55 87.66 -131.76
CA ASP A 120 62.44 88.92 -132.68
C ASP A 120 63.23 89.26 -134.07
N SER A 121 62.61 90.07 -135.02
CA SER A 121 63.08 91.14 -136.05
C SER A 121 63.22 91.03 -137.66
N SER A 122 63.05 92.15 -138.50
CA SER A 122 63.18 92.23 -140.05
C SER A 122 63.20 93.66 -140.83
N ILE A 123 63.39 93.82 -142.22
CA ILE A 123 63.49 95.14 -143.04
C ILE A 123 63.26 95.17 -144.66
N ASN A 124 63.49 96.28 -145.47
CA ASN A 124 63.14 96.59 -146.95
C ASN A 124 64.17 97.59 -147.73
N ILE A 125 64.22 98.21 -148.99
CA ILE A 125 63.45 98.68 -150.25
C ILE A 125 64.34 98.72 -151.62
N HIS A 126 64.29 99.41 -152.83
CA HIS A 126 63.66 100.62 -153.55
C HIS A 126 63.56 100.65 -155.18
N SER A 127 63.87 101.73 -156.02
CA SER A 127 63.34 101.97 -157.47
C SER A 127 63.99 102.99 -158.53
N VAL A 128 63.60 102.99 -159.87
CA VAL A 128 63.24 104.13 -160.88
C VAL A 128 64.15 104.87 -162.01
N LEU A 129 63.59 105.05 -163.28
CA LEU A 129 63.61 106.07 -164.45
C LEU A 129 64.76 106.67 -165.42
N SER A 130 64.40 106.85 -166.74
CA SER A 130 64.55 107.97 -167.80
C SER A 130 65.84 108.38 -168.64
N GLY A 131 65.69 108.93 -169.89
CA GLY A 131 66.71 109.64 -170.76
C GLY A 131 66.43 109.81 -172.30
N ASN A 132 66.96 110.85 -173.02
CA ASN A 132 66.46 111.42 -174.34
C ASN A 132 67.47 111.60 -175.55
N GLU A 133 66.89 111.82 -176.77
CA GLU A 133 67.29 112.65 -177.98
C GLU A 133 68.68 112.41 -178.69
N ASP A 134 69.04 112.89 -179.92
CA ASP A 134 68.49 113.76 -181.02
C ASP A 134 68.63 113.03 -182.43
N ASP A 135 68.49 113.48 -183.71
CA ASP A 135 67.97 114.62 -184.55
C ASP A 135 67.57 114.01 -185.98
N GLN A 136 67.69 114.45 -187.27
CA GLN A 136 68.17 115.62 -188.08
C GLN A 136 67.59 115.60 -189.55
N GLU A 137 67.29 116.76 -190.16
CA GLU A 137 67.13 117.05 -191.64
C GLU A 137 66.00 116.31 -192.46
N VAL A 138 65.77 116.42 -193.80
CA VAL A 138 66.53 116.86 -195.03
C VAL A 138 65.61 117.51 -196.12
N SER A 139 66.04 117.68 -197.40
CA SER A 139 65.30 118.39 -198.50
C SER A 139 65.41 117.75 -199.91
N GLY A 140 64.39 117.87 -200.80
CA GLY A 140 64.54 117.45 -202.21
C GLY A 140 63.32 117.46 -203.17
N HIS A 141 62.43 116.45 -203.11
CA HIS A 141 61.56 116.05 -204.26
C HIS A 141 60.04 115.97 -203.96
N MET A 142 59.46 117.12 -203.64
CA MET A 142 58.08 117.39 -203.19
C MET A 142 56.89 116.97 -204.09
N VAL A 143 57.07 116.30 -205.24
CA VAL A 143 55.98 116.13 -206.25
C VAL A 143 55.79 114.69 -206.80
N LEU A 144 56.68 113.74 -206.49
CA LEU A 144 56.55 112.33 -206.95
C LEU A 144 56.25 111.33 -205.83
N LEU A 145 56.60 111.66 -204.58
CA LEU A 145 56.39 110.80 -203.40
C LEU A 145 54.92 110.68 -202.96
N GLU A 146 54.02 111.55 -203.43
CA GLU A 146 52.60 111.53 -203.04
C GLU A 146 51.84 110.28 -203.52
N ILE A 147 52.34 109.60 -204.56
CA ILE A 147 51.71 108.39 -205.11
C ILE A 147 52.12 107.14 -204.32
N GLU A 148 53.42 106.97 -204.02
CA GLU A 148 53.93 105.80 -203.27
C GLU A 148 53.45 105.80 -201.80
N LEU A 149 53.21 106.98 -201.20
CA LEU A 149 52.68 107.10 -199.84
C LEU A 149 51.26 106.50 -199.68
N HIS A 150 50.52 106.29 -200.77
CA HIS A 150 49.15 105.75 -200.68
C HIS A 150 49.13 104.23 -200.50
N GLU A 151 49.98 103.47 -201.19
CA GLU A 151 50.08 102.01 -201.01
C GLU A 151 50.65 101.60 -199.65
N ALA A 152 51.49 102.46 -199.05
CA ALA A 152 52.07 102.22 -197.73
C ALA A 152 51.02 102.19 -196.60
N LYS A 153 49.91 102.92 -196.75
CA LYS A 153 48.88 103.06 -195.69
C LYS A 153 47.98 101.84 -195.56
N GLU A 154 47.68 101.14 -196.65
CA GLU A 154 46.73 100.03 -196.65
C GLU A 154 47.28 98.76 -195.97
N LYS A 155 48.60 98.53 -196.05
CA LYS A 155 49.28 97.43 -195.36
C LYS A 155 49.40 97.61 -193.84
N LEU A 156 49.27 98.84 -193.35
CA LEU A 156 49.40 99.17 -191.93
C LEU A 156 48.17 98.69 -191.14
N LEU A 157 46.96 98.91 -191.67
CA LEU A 157 45.69 98.55 -191.03
C LEU A 157 45.57 97.04 -190.71
N MET A 158 46.02 96.17 -191.62
CA MET A 158 45.98 94.71 -191.40
C MET A 158 46.87 94.24 -190.24
N LEU A 159 47.96 94.96 -189.96
CA LEU A 159 48.89 94.64 -188.85
C LEU A 159 48.43 95.25 -187.52
N GLU A 160 47.63 96.32 -187.53
CA GLU A 160 47.02 96.86 -186.31
C GLU A 160 45.95 95.91 -185.74
N GLU A 161 45.14 95.28 -186.60
CA GLU A 161 44.08 94.34 -186.15
C GLU A 161 44.66 93.09 -185.47
N GLU A 162 45.67 92.44 -186.06
CA GLU A 162 46.29 91.21 -185.53
C GLU A 162 47.00 91.42 -184.18
N ASN A 163 47.52 92.64 -183.91
CA ASN A 163 48.09 93.00 -182.61
C ASN A 163 47.05 93.04 -181.48
N THR A 164 45.76 93.20 -181.77
CA THR A 164 44.72 93.29 -180.72
C THR A 164 44.36 91.94 -180.10
N ASP A 165 44.39 90.83 -180.86
CA ASP A 165 44.06 89.49 -180.35
C ASP A 165 45.12 88.97 -179.36
N LEU A 166 46.41 89.22 -179.65
CA LEU A 166 47.51 88.83 -178.77
C LEU A 166 47.40 89.48 -177.37
N LEU A 167 46.94 90.73 -177.30
CA LEU A 167 46.69 91.43 -176.03
C LEU A 167 45.48 90.90 -175.24
N ALA A 168 44.54 90.20 -175.89
CA ALA A 168 43.48 89.48 -175.19
C ALA A 168 44.02 88.18 -174.55
N ARG A 169 44.82 87.41 -175.29
CA ARG A 169 45.42 86.15 -174.82
C ARG A 169 46.35 86.34 -173.61
N ILE A 170 47.21 87.37 -173.62
CA ILE A 170 48.13 87.64 -172.49
C ILE A 170 47.33 87.83 -171.18
N ARG A 171 46.24 88.58 -171.23
CA ARG A 171 45.38 88.89 -170.08
C ARG A 171 44.71 87.65 -169.47
N GLU A 172 44.39 86.66 -170.29
CA GLU A 172 43.81 85.39 -169.83
C GLU A 172 44.83 84.51 -169.08
N HIS A 173 46.12 84.62 -169.42
CA HIS A 173 47.19 83.89 -168.73
C HIS A 173 47.51 84.47 -167.34
N GLU A 174 47.40 85.79 -167.15
CA GLU A 174 47.61 86.41 -165.82
C GLU A 174 46.56 85.96 -164.78
N GLU A 175 45.29 85.82 -165.15
CA GLU A 175 44.25 85.36 -164.21
C GLU A 175 44.44 83.89 -163.80
N ARG A 176 44.91 83.02 -164.71
CA ARG A 176 45.24 81.62 -164.36
C ARG A 176 46.40 81.49 -163.38
N ALA A 177 47.31 82.47 -163.31
CA ALA A 177 48.37 82.49 -162.32
C ALA A 177 47.86 82.79 -160.90
N LYS A 178 46.79 83.60 -160.77
CA LYS A 178 46.21 83.98 -159.47
C LYS A 178 45.48 82.81 -158.80
N THR A 179 44.77 81.99 -159.57
CA THR A 179 44.03 80.83 -159.04
C THR A 179 44.92 79.67 -158.61
N ALA A 180 46.15 79.56 -159.15
CA ALA A 180 47.13 78.56 -158.69
C ALA A 180 47.65 78.86 -157.27
N ASN A 181 47.92 80.14 -156.96
CA ASN A 181 48.45 80.55 -155.66
C ASN A 181 47.47 80.38 -154.50
N THR A 182 46.15 80.50 -154.74
CA THR A 182 45.14 80.29 -153.69
C THR A 182 44.96 78.82 -153.33
N ALA A 183 45.20 77.89 -154.26
CA ALA A 183 45.11 76.45 -154.01
C ALA A 183 46.20 75.96 -153.04
N LEU A 184 47.46 76.39 -153.23
CA LEU A 184 48.59 76.04 -152.36
C LEU A 184 48.37 76.45 -150.89
N GLY A 185 47.70 77.58 -150.66
CA GLY A 185 47.38 78.07 -149.31
C GLY A 185 46.43 77.17 -148.50
N LEU A 186 45.62 76.35 -149.16
CA LEU A 186 44.72 75.39 -148.49
C LEU A 186 45.44 74.09 -148.11
N GLN A 187 46.36 73.60 -148.96
CA GLN A 187 47.02 72.30 -148.74
C GLN A 187 47.89 72.30 -147.48
N ASN A 188 48.61 73.40 -147.20
CA ASN A 188 49.37 73.56 -145.96
C ASN A 188 48.50 73.56 -144.68
N LYS A 189 47.20 73.82 -144.80
CA LYS A 189 46.26 73.84 -143.66
C LYS A 189 45.73 72.45 -143.31
N ILE A 190 45.72 71.52 -144.26
CA ILE A 190 45.31 70.13 -144.05
C ILE A 190 46.36 69.40 -143.21
N GLY A 191 47.63 69.46 -143.62
CA GLY A 191 48.75 68.80 -142.93
C GLY A 191 49.11 69.34 -141.53
N ALA A 192 48.41 70.39 -141.07
CA ALA A 192 48.45 70.84 -139.68
C ALA A 192 47.42 70.09 -138.81
N LEU A 193 46.19 69.93 -139.30
CA LEU A 193 45.09 69.25 -138.61
C LEU A 193 45.31 67.74 -138.50
N GLU A 194 45.94 67.12 -139.50
CA GLU A 194 46.27 65.68 -139.48
C GLU A 194 47.13 65.31 -138.27
N LYS A 195 48.10 66.17 -137.89
CA LYS A 195 48.98 65.96 -136.72
C LYS A 195 48.29 66.22 -135.38
N GLU A 196 47.26 67.06 -135.36
CA GLU A 196 46.47 67.30 -134.15
C GLU A 196 45.62 66.07 -133.82
N ASN A 197 45.10 65.37 -134.84
CA ASN A 197 44.32 64.14 -134.66
C ASN A 197 45.14 62.97 -134.07
N GLU A 198 46.36 62.74 -134.57
CA GLU A 198 47.27 61.68 -134.06
C GLU A 198 47.57 61.84 -132.55
N HIS A 199 47.59 63.09 -132.06
CA HIS A 199 47.84 63.41 -130.66
C HIS A 199 46.63 63.10 -129.75
N GLU A 200 45.41 63.37 -130.21
CA GLU A 200 44.20 63.06 -129.44
C GLU A 200 43.86 61.56 -129.43
N ASP A 201 44.10 60.84 -130.54
CA ASP A 201 43.99 59.37 -130.56
C ASP A 201 44.92 58.72 -129.50
N SER A 202 46.15 59.23 -129.37
CA SER A 202 47.12 58.77 -128.37
C SER A 202 46.67 59.01 -126.92
N LYS A 203 45.89 60.09 -126.65
CA LYS A 203 45.28 60.34 -125.34
C LYS A 203 44.08 59.43 -125.08
N MET A 204 43.27 59.19 -126.10
CA MET A 204 42.07 58.36 -126.01
C MET A 204 42.43 56.92 -125.61
N GLU A 205 43.50 56.34 -126.16
CA GLU A 205 43.94 54.99 -125.80
C GLU A 205 44.45 54.88 -124.35
N ALA A 206 45.15 55.91 -123.83
CA ALA A 206 45.57 55.95 -122.43
C ALA A 206 44.38 55.96 -121.45
N LEU A 207 43.35 56.78 -121.74
CA LEU A 207 42.13 56.86 -120.93
C LEU A 207 41.32 55.55 -120.93
N LEU A 208 41.38 54.77 -122.01
CA LEU A 208 40.72 53.47 -122.08
C LEU A 208 41.37 52.43 -121.16
N GLU A 209 42.70 52.42 -121.03
CA GLU A 209 43.38 51.48 -120.13
C GLU A 209 43.24 51.90 -118.65
N GLU A 210 43.23 53.20 -118.33
CA GLU A 210 42.86 53.67 -116.98
C GLU A 210 41.43 53.22 -116.60
N LEU A 211 40.47 53.34 -117.51
CA LEU A 211 39.09 52.89 -117.32
C LEU A 211 39.01 51.36 -117.14
N ARG A 212 39.83 50.60 -117.88
CA ARG A 212 39.97 49.14 -117.73
C ARG A 212 40.48 48.76 -116.34
N ILE A 213 41.55 49.41 -115.86
CA ILE A 213 42.12 49.19 -114.53
C ILE A 213 41.09 49.55 -113.45
N ALA A 214 40.44 50.71 -113.56
CA ALA A 214 39.39 51.14 -112.63
C ALA A 214 38.23 50.13 -112.55
N LYS A 215 37.83 49.53 -113.67
CA LYS A 215 36.79 48.49 -113.70
C LYS A 215 37.23 47.21 -112.98
N VAL A 216 38.47 46.74 -113.17
CA VAL A 216 38.99 45.55 -112.46
C VAL A 216 39.06 45.79 -110.95
N MET A 217 39.48 46.99 -110.53
CA MET A 217 39.47 47.40 -109.12
C MET A 217 38.06 47.46 -108.54
N LEU A 218 37.09 47.99 -109.30
CA LEU A 218 35.67 48.00 -108.91
C LEU A 218 35.14 46.58 -108.72
N GLU A 219 35.31 45.69 -109.71
CA GLU A 219 34.91 44.28 -109.60
C GLU A 219 35.60 43.52 -108.45
N GLY A 220 36.80 43.94 -108.04
CA GLY A 220 37.46 43.45 -106.82
C GLY A 220 36.72 43.90 -105.57
N SER A 221 36.48 45.21 -105.44
CA SER A 221 35.75 45.79 -104.31
C SER A 221 34.31 45.28 -104.19
N GLU A 222 33.62 44.97 -105.30
CA GLU A 222 32.28 44.38 -105.28
C GLU A 222 32.27 42.96 -104.70
N LYS A 223 33.32 42.17 -104.97
CA LYS A 223 33.49 40.81 -104.40
C LYS A 223 33.83 40.87 -102.91
N GLU A 224 34.66 41.84 -102.50
CA GLU A 224 34.94 42.12 -101.09
C GLU A 224 33.66 42.59 -100.35
N ILE A 225 32.90 43.51 -100.94
CA ILE A 225 31.60 43.94 -100.42
C ILE A 225 30.61 42.78 -100.35
N ALA A 226 30.63 41.82 -101.29
CA ALA A 226 29.78 40.63 -101.26
C ALA A 226 30.16 39.66 -100.13
N THR A 227 31.45 39.44 -99.89
CA THR A 227 31.95 38.61 -98.77
C THR A 227 31.67 39.27 -97.42
N LEU A 228 31.96 40.57 -97.26
CA LEU A 228 31.62 41.33 -96.05
C LEU A 228 30.10 41.38 -95.78
N LYS A 229 29.26 41.42 -96.82
CA LYS A 229 27.79 41.29 -96.67
C LYS A 229 27.37 39.89 -96.19
N LEU A 230 28.09 38.84 -96.57
CA LEU A 230 27.83 37.48 -96.10
C LEU A 230 28.31 37.27 -94.66
N GLU A 231 29.52 37.72 -94.34
CA GLU A 231 30.07 37.70 -92.98
C GLU A 231 29.21 38.52 -92.02
N LYS A 232 28.73 39.70 -92.44
CA LYS A 232 27.76 40.47 -91.66
C LYS A 232 26.50 39.66 -91.37
N LYS A 233 25.90 38.99 -92.35
CA LYS A 233 24.72 38.14 -92.11
C LYS A 233 25.00 37.04 -91.10
N GLN A 234 26.15 36.36 -91.21
CA GLN A 234 26.55 35.34 -90.23
C GLN A 234 26.81 35.91 -88.83
N LEU A 235 27.20 37.19 -88.72
CA LEU A 235 27.32 37.87 -87.42
C LEU A 235 25.96 38.30 -86.89
N ASP A 236 25.07 38.84 -87.73
CA ASP A 236 23.69 39.18 -87.37
C ASP A 236 22.92 37.91 -86.88
N GLU A 237 23.09 36.77 -87.56
CA GLU A 237 22.57 35.45 -87.16
C GLU A 237 23.14 34.99 -85.80
N LYS A 238 24.46 35.07 -85.59
CA LYS A 238 25.10 34.74 -84.30
C LYS A 238 24.65 35.66 -83.17
N ILE A 239 24.42 36.95 -83.45
CA ILE A 239 23.87 37.91 -82.49
C ILE A 239 22.43 37.53 -82.12
N GLN A 240 21.62 37.10 -83.09
CA GLN A 240 20.26 36.62 -82.85
C GLN A 240 20.23 35.32 -82.02
N ASP A 241 21.11 34.36 -82.30
CA ASP A 241 21.26 33.13 -81.51
C ASP A 241 21.72 33.41 -80.08
N LEU A 242 22.71 34.31 -79.90
CA LEU A 242 23.19 34.72 -78.58
C LEU A 242 22.12 35.49 -77.80
N GLN A 243 21.33 36.34 -78.46
CA GLN A 243 20.17 36.98 -77.84
C GLN A 243 19.13 35.95 -77.42
N GLY A 244 18.85 34.93 -78.25
CA GLY A 244 17.96 33.82 -77.91
C GLY A 244 18.44 33.02 -76.69
N GLN A 245 19.75 32.81 -76.55
CA GLN A 245 20.37 32.17 -75.37
C GLN A 245 20.34 33.07 -74.12
N ILE A 246 20.48 34.38 -74.29
CA ILE A 246 20.27 35.35 -73.21
C ILE A 246 18.80 35.32 -72.76
N ASP A 247 17.85 35.25 -73.69
CA ASP A 247 16.40 35.24 -73.40
C ASP A 247 15.93 33.90 -72.79
N THR A 248 16.57 32.75 -73.09
CA THR A 248 16.36 31.51 -72.33
C THR A 248 16.93 31.62 -70.92
N ALA A 249 18.20 32.03 -70.78
CA ALA A 249 18.85 32.16 -69.47
C ALA A 249 18.12 33.15 -68.54
N GLN A 250 17.64 34.28 -69.06
CA GLN A 250 16.83 35.23 -68.29
C GLN A 250 15.51 34.61 -67.82
N ARG A 251 14.82 33.84 -68.67
CA ARG A 251 13.60 33.11 -68.26
C ARG A 251 13.90 32.07 -67.20
N GLU A 252 14.98 31.30 -67.33
CA GLU A 252 15.40 30.33 -66.32
C GLU A 252 15.70 31.03 -64.98
N ILE A 253 16.48 32.11 -64.99
CA ILE A 253 16.76 32.95 -63.80
C ILE A 253 15.45 33.44 -63.16
N MET A 254 14.45 33.88 -63.94
CA MET A 254 13.14 34.25 -63.41
C MET A 254 12.41 33.06 -62.75
N THR A 255 12.42 31.88 -63.38
CA THR A 255 11.80 30.69 -62.76
C THR A 255 12.51 30.29 -61.46
N TRP A 256 13.85 30.30 -61.43
CA TRP A 256 14.62 29.98 -60.23
C TRP A 256 14.44 31.02 -59.12
N LYS A 257 14.30 32.31 -59.47
CA LYS A 257 13.95 33.37 -58.52
C LYS A 257 12.57 33.12 -57.88
N THR A 258 11.53 32.81 -58.67
CA THR A 258 10.20 32.50 -58.12
C THR A 258 10.16 31.21 -57.29
N LYS A 259 11.00 30.20 -57.61
CA LYS A 259 11.19 29.01 -56.75
C LYS A 259 11.86 29.39 -55.43
N LEU A 260 12.98 30.10 -55.48
CA LEU A 260 13.73 30.57 -54.31
C LEU A 260 12.86 31.42 -53.37
N ASP A 261 12.00 32.28 -53.91
CA ASP A 261 11.11 33.12 -53.10
C ASP A 261 9.94 32.33 -52.47
N LYS A 262 9.48 31.24 -53.10
CA LYS A 262 8.57 30.26 -52.46
C LYS A 262 9.24 29.50 -51.32
N GLU A 263 10.46 29.00 -51.52
CA GLU A 263 11.22 28.30 -50.47
C GLU A 263 11.48 29.20 -49.26
N LYS A 264 11.85 30.48 -49.48
CA LYS A 264 11.94 31.47 -48.38
C LYS A 264 10.63 31.60 -47.61
N GLN A 265 9.48 31.56 -48.29
CA GLN A 265 8.18 31.66 -47.65
C GLN A 265 7.86 30.40 -46.81
N GLU A 266 8.18 29.20 -47.27
CA GLU A 266 8.01 27.98 -46.48
C GLU A 266 9.01 27.90 -45.31
N VAL A 267 10.26 28.30 -45.50
CA VAL A 267 11.23 28.44 -44.39
C VAL A 267 10.71 29.40 -43.32
N SER A 268 10.08 30.52 -43.71
CA SER A 268 9.48 31.47 -42.78
C SER A 268 8.32 30.85 -41.98
N LYS A 269 7.43 30.09 -42.64
CA LYS A 269 6.33 29.35 -41.98
C LYS A 269 6.86 28.25 -41.04
N LEU A 270 7.96 27.60 -41.40
CA LEU A 270 8.61 26.59 -40.56
C LEU A 270 9.30 27.22 -39.34
N GLN A 271 9.93 28.39 -39.48
CA GLN A 271 10.47 29.17 -38.37
C GLN A 271 9.37 29.61 -37.40
N GLU A 272 8.22 30.07 -37.89
CA GLU A 272 7.05 30.42 -37.08
C GLU A 272 6.49 29.21 -36.31
N ARG A 273 6.30 28.07 -36.99
CA ARG A 273 5.88 26.81 -36.34
C ARG A 273 6.87 26.35 -35.27
N LEU A 274 8.18 26.47 -35.52
CA LEU A 274 9.24 26.12 -34.57
C LEU A 274 9.23 27.06 -33.36
N ALA A 275 8.98 28.36 -33.55
CA ALA A 275 8.79 29.31 -32.46
C ALA A 275 7.56 28.99 -31.60
N MET A 276 6.41 28.69 -32.21
CA MET A 276 5.21 28.24 -31.49
C MET A 276 5.44 26.95 -30.70
N ALA A 277 6.09 25.95 -31.31
CA ALA A 277 6.44 24.69 -30.64
C ALA A 277 7.39 24.92 -29.46
N LYS A 278 8.40 25.79 -29.61
CA LYS A 278 9.33 26.15 -28.54
C LYS A 278 8.63 26.86 -27.37
N ASN A 279 7.69 27.75 -27.64
CA ASN A 279 6.91 28.43 -26.59
C ASN A 279 6.02 27.41 -25.85
N SER A 280 5.31 26.55 -26.58
CA SER A 280 4.50 25.47 -26.00
C SER A 280 5.31 24.52 -25.12
N LEU A 281 6.53 24.13 -25.54
CA LEU A 281 7.45 23.34 -24.72
C LEU A 281 7.84 24.08 -23.42
N SER A 282 8.19 25.36 -23.52
CA SER A 282 8.46 26.21 -22.34
C SER A 282 7.26 26.24 -21.39
N ASP A 283 6.04 26.41 -21.89
CA ASP A 283 4.83 26.43 -21.05
C ASP A 283 4.63 25.09 -20.31
N ARG A 284 4.95 23.97 -20.96
CA ARG A 284 4.92 22.63 -20.33
C ARG A 284 6.05 22.43 -19.32
N ASP A 285 7.25 22.97 -19.54
CA ASP A 285 8.33 22.93 -18.55
C ASP A 285 7.93 23.70 -17.27
N HIS A 286 7.23 24.83 -17.41
CA HIS A 286 6.68 25.57 -16.27
C HIS A 286 5.54 24.80 -15.57
N GLU A 287 4.64 24.15 -16.31
CA GLU A 287 3.59 23.27 -15.77
C GLU A 287 4.19 22.09 -14.98
N ILE A 288 5.18 21.40 -15.55
CA ILE A 288 5.90 20.29 -14.92
C ILE A 288 6.61 20.76 -13.64
N HIS A 289 7.27 21.93 -13.67
CA HIS A 289 7.93 22.50 -12.49
C HIS A 289 6.92 22.83 -11.38
N HIS A 290 5.77 23.42 -11.74
CA HIS A 290 4.69 23.72 -10.78
C HIS A 290 4.10 22.44 -10.16
N LEU A 291 3.80 21.43 -10.98
CA LEU A 291 3.31 20.13 -10.52
C LEU A 291 4.33 19.41 -9.62
N LYS A 292 5.62 19.44 -9.97
CA LYS A 292 6.70 18.86 -9.15
C LYS A 292 6.84 19.55 -7.80
N LYS A 293 6.67 20.88 -7.74
CA LYS A 293 6.62 21.61 -6.47
C LYS A 293 5.39 21.21 -5.66
N ALA A 294 4.20 21.24 -6.26
CA ALA A 294 2.95 20.87 -5.58
C ALA A 294 2.98 19.42 -5.04
N LEU A 295 3.63 18.49 -5.76
CA LEU A 295 3.89 17.14 -5.30
C LEU A 295 4.82 17.13 -4.08
N SER A 296 5.92 17.87 -4.10
CA SER A 296 6.87 17.99 -2.97
C SER A 296 6.20 18.60 -1.73
N ASP A 297 5.41 19.66 -1.90
CA ASP A 297 4.62 20.30 -0.84
C ASP A 297 3.57 19.33 -0.25
N ALA A 298 2.95 18.49 -1.09
CA ALA A 298 1.99 17.46 -0.68
C ALA A 298 2.66 16.28 0.05
N GLU A 299 3.82 15.82 -0.43
CA GLU A 299 4.64 14.80 0.25
C GLU A 299 5.09 15.29 1.63
N GLN A 300 5.66 16.51 1.71
CA GLN A 300 6.09 17.10 2.99
C GLN A 300 4.93 17.27 3.98
N LYS A 301 3.71 17.50 3.50
CA LYS A 301 2.48 17.56 4.32
C LYS A 301 1.94 16.18 4.71
N ASN A 302 2.22 15.13 3.94
CA ASN A 302 1.75 13.76 4.19
C ASN A 302 2.73 12.93 5.01
N PHE A 303 4.04 13.18 4.93
CA PHE A 303 5.07 12.53 5.78
C PHE A 303 4.75 12.61 7.29
N PRO A 304 4.54 13.80 7.91
CA PRO A 304 4.25 13.89 9.34
C PRO A 304 2.89 13.28 9.69
N LYS A 305 1.90 13.33 8.80
CA LYS A 305 0.61 12.63 8.99
C LYS A 305 0.79 11.12 9.04
N LYS A 306 1.54 10.55 8.09
CA LYS A 306 1.84 9.11 8.03
C LYS A 306 2.66 8.66 9.25
N ALA A 307 3.59 9.48 9.71
CA ALA A 307 4.31 9.24 10.95
C ALA A 307 3.37 9.24 12.17
N ASN A 308 2.47 10.22 12.27
CA ASN A 308 1.48 10.31 13.35
C ASN A 308 0.51 9.11 13.35
N THR A 309 -0.06 8.73 12.20
CA THR A 309 -0.95 7.56 12.12
C THR A 309 -0.22 6.27 12.45
N ASN A 310 1.06 6.12 12.07
CA ASN A 310 1.86 4.97 12.48
C ASN A 310 2.12 4.96 14.00
N ALA A 311 2.36 6.12 14.62
CA ALA A 311 2.54 6.26 16.07
C ALA A 311 1.22 6.08 16.85
N GLU A 312 0.07 6.37 16.25
CA GLU A 312 -1.26 6.05 16.78
C GLU A 312 -1.52 4.53 16.70
N MET A 313 -1.29 3.91 15.54
CA MET A 313 -1.40 2.45 15.38
C MET A 313 -0.47 1.69 16.34
N SER A 314 0.77 2.17 16.55
CA SER A 314 1.72 1.57 17.50
C SER A 314 1.19 1.64 18.93
N ARG A 315 0.81 2.84 19.40
CA ARG A 315 0.24 3.02 20.75
C ARG A 315 -1.01 2.18 20.98
N SER A 316 -1.96 2.16 20.05
CA SER A 316 -3.16 1.33 20.21
C SER A 316 -2.87 -0.17 20.18
N SER A 317 -1.80 -0.62 19.52
CA SER A 317 -1.35 -2.02 19.60
C SER A 317 -0.66 -2.34 20.94
N GLU A 318 0.11 -1.40 21.51
CA GLU A 318 0.70 -1.50 22.85
C GLU A 318 -0.39 -1.51 23.94
N GLU A 319 -1.40 -0.64 23.81
CA GLU A 319 -2.59 -0.60 24.66
C GLU A 319 -3.38 -1.91 24.59
N GLN A 320 -3.55 -2.49 23.39
CA GLN A 320 -4.20 -3.80 23.23
C GLN A 320 -3.44 -4.90 23.96
N ILE A 321 -2.11 -4.98 23.81
CA ILE A 321 -1.28 -5.97 24.52
C ILE A 321 -1.42 -5.82 26.03
N CYS A 322 -1.32 -4.60 26.57
CA CYS A 322 -1.51 -4.34 28.00
C CYS A 322 -2.91 -4.74 28.50
N LEU A 323 -3.94 -4.59 27.66
CA LEU A 323 -5.31 -5.00 27.99
C LEU A 323 -5.49 -6.52 27.97
N GLU A 324 -4.88 -7.22 27.00
CA GLU A 324 -4.87 -8.69 26.92
C GLU A 324 -4.09 -9.33 28.07
N GLU A 325 -2.94 -8.76 28.47
CA GLU A 325 -2.20 -9.19 29.66
C GLU A 325 -3.02 -9.03 30.94
N ARG A 326 -3.72 -7.88 31.09
CA ARG A 326 -4.60 -7.65 32.23
C ARG A 326 -5.81 -8.58 32.23
N LEU A 327 -6.39 -8.90 31.07
CA LEU A 327 -7.47 -9.88 30.92
C LEU A 327 -6.99 -11.26 31.41
N ARG A 328 -5.83 -11.72 30.92
CA ARG A 328 -5.19 -12.98 31.31
C ARG A 328 -4.93 -13.07 32.82
N GLY A 329 -4.57 -11.95 33.45
CA GLY A 329 -4.48 -11.84 34.90
C GLY A 329 -5.81 -12.10 35.62
N TRP A 330 -6.90 -11.47 35.15
CA TRP A 330 -8.24 -11.71 35.69
C TRP A 330 -8.75 -13.13 35.45
N GLU A 331 -8.47 -13.74 34.29
CA GLU A 331 -8.78 -15.14 33.98
C GLU A 331 -8.07 -16.09 34.96
N SER A 332 -6.77 -15.86 35.22
CA SER A 332 -6.00 -16.65 36.18
C SER A 332 -6.52 -16.50 37.63
N CYS A 333 -6.92 -15.29 38.04
CA CYS A 333 -7.57 -15.07 39.33
C CYS A 333 -8.93 -15.77 39.41
N GLY A 334 -9.72 -15.74 38.32
CA GLY A 334 -11.00 -16.43 38.21
C GLY A 334 -10.86 -17.94 38.41
N HIS A 335 -9.93 -18.58 37.72
CA HIS A 335 -9.67 -20.02 37.89
C HIS A 335 -9.14 -20.38 39.29
N SER A 336 -8.35 -19.51 39.94
CA SER A 336 -7.91 -19.73 41.32
C SER A 336 -9.10 -19.71 42.30
N LEU A 337 -10.04 -18.77 42.13
CA LEU A 337 -11.25 -18.69 42.95
C LEU A 337 -12.21 -19.86 42.65
N GLU A 338 -12.29 -20.31 41.39
CA GLU A 338 -13.07 -21.47 40.97
C GLU A 338 -12.52 -22.79 41.58
N GLU A 339 -11.20 -22.94 41.67
CA GLU A 339 -10.52 -24.02 42.39
C GLU A 339 -10.84 -23.99 43.89
N GLU A 340 -10.77 -22.82 44.55
CA GLU A 340 -11.11 -22.65 45.97
C GLU A 340 -12.58 -22.94 46.27
N ILE A 341 -13.51 -22.48 45.41
CA ILE A 341 -14.95 -22.78 45.49
C ILE A 341 -15.19 -24.28 45.33
N ARG A 342 -14.52 -24.95 44.38
CA ARG A 342 -14.64 -26.40 44.19
C ARG A 342 -14.05 -27.19 45.35
N LYS A 343 -12.93 -26.76 45.91
CA LYS A 343 -12.29 -27.37 47.09
C LYS A 343 -13.20 -27.28 48.31
N THR A 344 -13.66 -26.08 48.65
CA THR A 344 -14.56 -25.86 49.80
C THR A 344 -15.92 -26.54 49.62
N ALA A 345 -16.44 -26.64 48.39
CA ALA A 345 -17.65 -27.42 48.10
C ALA A 345 -17.45 -28.95 48.26
N ASN A 346 -16.25 -29.48 48.00
CA ASN A 346 -15.92 -30.88 48.29
C ASN A 346 -15.78 -31.12 49.80
N GLU A 347 -15.00 -30.31 50.50
CA GLU A 347 -14.82 -30.37 51.97
C GLU A 347 -16.17 -30.29 52.70
N LYS A 348 -17.06 -29.39 52.25
CA LYS A 348 -18.43 -29.32 52.74
C LYS A 348 -19.19 -30.64 52.50
N ARG A 349 -19.14 -31.20 51.29
CA ARG A 349 -19.85 -32.46 50.96
C ARG A 349 -19.38 -33.61 51.84
N GLU A 350 -18.08 -33.76 52.03
CA GLU A 350 -17.47 -34.77 52.88
C GLU A 350 -17.91 -34.60 54.35
N SER A 351 -17.98 -33.37 54.85
CA SER A 351 -18.49 -33.09 56.20
C SER A 351 -20.00 -33.38 56.35
N GLU A 352 -20.82 -33.07 55.33
CA GLU A 352 -22.24 -33.43 55.32
C GLU A 352 -22.45 -34.95 55.27
N GLU A 353 -21.65 -35.68 54.50
CA GLU A 353 -21.73 -37.14 54.39
C GLU A 353 -21.30 -37.83 55.69
N SER A 354 -20.23 -37.34 56.33
CA SER A 354 -19.83 -37.79 57.67
C SER A 354 -20.96 -37.59 58.69
N LEU A 355 -21.55 -36.39 58.78
CA LEU A 355 -22.65 -36.11 59.70
C LEU A 355 -23.92 -36.92 59.38
N ARG A 356 -24.23 -37.17 58.09
CA ARG A 356 -25.33 -38.08 57.70
C ARG A 356 -25.09 -39.50 58.20
N SER A 357 -23.86 -40.00 58.12
CA SER A 357 -23.51 -41.35 58.61
C SER A 357 -23.63 -41.46 60.14
N GLU A 358 -23.18 -40.44 60.89
CA GLU A 358 -23.30 -40.39 62.35
C GLU A 358 -24.77 -40.33 62.78
N ILE A 359 -25.59 -39.50 62.12
CA ILE A 359 -27.04 -39.43 62.34
C ILE A 359 -27.71 -40.79 62.13
N GLU A 360 -27.31 -41.56 61.11
CA GLU A 360 -27.90 -42.89 60.87
C GLU A 360 -27.48 -43.92 61.93
N VAL A 361 -26.23 -43.88 62.39
CA VAL A 361 -25.76 -44.71 63.52
C VAL A 361 -26.54 -44.36 64.81
N LEU A 362 -26.74 -43.07 65.10
CA LEU A 362 -27.49 -42.63 66.27
C LEU A 362 -28.98 -43.02 66.21
N LYS A 363 -29.63 -42.96 65.04
CA LYS A 363 -30.99 -43.52 64.85
C LYS A 363 -31.04 -45.01 65.19
N LEU A 364 -30.08 -45.79 64.68
CA LEU A 364 -29.99 -47.23 64.93
C LEU A 364 -29.73 -47.56 66.40
N GLU A 365 -29.02 -46.71 67.14
CA GLU A 365 -28.88 -46.86 68.59
C GLU A 365 -30.16 -46.46 69.35
N ILE A 366 -30.82 -45.37 68.97
CA ILE A 366 -32.10 -44.94 69.54
C ILE A 366 -33.16 -46.02 69.37
N ALA A 367 -33.25 -46.66 68.19
CA ALA A 367 -34.13 -47.80 67.95
C ALA A 367 -33.85 -48.95 68.92
N LYS A 368 -32.61 -49.46 68.96
CA LYS A 368 -32.21 -50.54 69.89
C LYS A 368 -32.49 -50.21 71.36
N ARG A 369 -32.28 -48.95 71.77
CA ARG A 369 -32.61 -48.48 73.12
C ARG A 369 -34.12 -48.46 73.37
N SER A 370 -34.93 -48.12 72.37
CA SER A 370 -36.39 -48.21 72.42
C SER A 370 -36.86 -49.66 72.62
N ASP A 371 -36.34 -50.59 71.82
CA ASP A 371 -36.64 -52.03 71.92
C ASP A 371 -36.31 -52.57 73.34
N CYS A 372 -35.16 -52.16 73.89
CA CYS A 372 -34.78 -52.51 75.27
C CYS A 372 -35.69 -51.89 76.33
N ILE A 373 -36.22 -50.68 76.10
CA ILE A 373 -37.16 -50.01 77.02
C ILE A 373 -38.53 -50.70 77.00
N GLU A 374 -38.99 -51.16 75.84
CA GLU A 374 -40.23 -51.95 75.69
C GLU A 374 -40.12 -53.28 76.45
N VAL A 375 -39.03 -54.02 76.28
CA VAL A 375 -38.77 -55.26 77.05
C VAL A 375 -38.70 -54.98 78.56
N LEU A 376 -38.08 -53.87 79.01
CA LEU A 376 -38.05 -53.51 80.42
C LEU A 376 -39.42 -53.06 80.96
N HIS A 377 -40.26 -52.43 80.13
CA HIS A 377 -41.62 -52.05 80.47
C HIS A 377 -42.49 -53.29 80.72
N ASP A 378 -42.42 -54.29 79.84
CA ASP A 378 -43.22 -55.51 79.95
C ASP A 378 -42.81 -56.37 81.16
N ASN A 379 -41.50 -56.48 81.42
CA ASN A 379 -40.99 -57.09 82.66
C ASN A 379 -41.48 -56.33 83.91
N LEU A 380 -41.55 -55.00 83.87
CA LEU A 380 -42.06 -54.19 84.97
C LEU A 380 -43.58 -54.40 85.16
N GLU A 381 -44.37 -54.53 84.10
CA GLU A 381 -45.81 -54.81 84.20
C GLU A 381 -46.09 -56.22 84.74
N PHE A 382 -45.31 -57.22 84.31
CA PHE A 382 -45.34 -58.57 84.89
C PHE A 382 -45.05 -58.56 86.39
N VAL A 383 -43.99 -57.88 86.84
CA VAL A 383 -43.65 -57.77 88.27
C VAL A 383 -44.71 -56.98 89.05
N LYS A 384 -45.39 -55.99 88.44
CA LYS A 384 -46.57 -55.34 89.06
C LYS A 384 -47.70 -56.35 89.28
N SER A 385 -48.00 -57.22 88.30
CA SER A 385 -49.09 -58.20 88.43
C SER A 385 -48.78 -59.25 89.50
N GLU A 386 -47.57 -59.82 89.54
CA GLU A 386 -47.16 -60.73 90.62
C GLU A 386 -47.27 -60.06 92.01
N ARG A 387 -46.84 -58.79 92.11
CA ARG A 387 -46.94 -57.99 93.34
C ARG A 387 -48.38 -57.78 93.78
N ASP A 388 -49.30 -57.53 92.86
CA ASP A 388 -50.71 -57.33 93.18
C ASP A 388 -51.47 -58.65 93.47
N GLU A 389 -51.08 -59.76 92.85
CA GLU A 389 -51.52 -61.11 93.24
C GLU A 389 -51.08 -61.47 94.66
N LEU A 390 -49.78 -61.31 94.97
CA LEU A 390 -49.24 -61.55 96.32
C LEU A 390 -49.89 -60.65 97.37
N LYS A 391 -50.18 -59.40 97.03
CA LYS A 391 -50.94 -58.46 97.88
C LYS A 391 -52.38 -58.96 98.11
N GLY A 392 -53.04 -59.51 97.10
CA GLY A 392 -54.33 -60.21 97.24
C GLY A 392 -54.25 -61.42 98.18
N TYR A 393 -53.20 -62.23 98.05
CA TYR A 393 -52.95 -63.38 98.93
C TYR A 393 -52.70 -62.95 100.40
N ILE A 394 -51.91 -61.89 100.61
CA ILE A 394 -51.68 -61.29 101.94
C ILE A 394 -53.00 -60.80 102.57
N ILE A 395 -53.88 -60.16 101.80
CA ILE A 395 -55.21 -59.75 102.27
C ILE A 395 -56.05 -60.98 102.68
N SER A 396 -56.03 -62.06 101.89
CA SER A 396 -56.71 -63.32 102.21
C SER A 396 -56.17 -63.96 103.50
N LEU A 397 -54.84 -64.01 103.68
CA LEU A 397 -54.23 -64.51 104.91
C LEU A 397 -54.55 -63.63 106.12
N LYS A 398 -54.50 -62.30 105.98
CA LYS A 398 -54.84 -61.36 107.06
C LYS A 398 -56.28 -61.53 107.53
N ALA A 399 -57.23 -61.71 106.61
CA ALA A 399 -58.61 -62.03 106.95
C ALA A 399 -58.75 -63.37 107.71
N LYS A 400 -58.02 -64.42 107.28
CA LYS A 400 -57.98 -65.73 107.97
C LYS A 400 -57.36 -65.65 109.37
N VAL A 401 -56.35 -64.79 109.56
CA VAL A 401 -55.72 -64.53 110.87
C VAL A 401 -56.69 -63.79 111.79
N ASN A 402 -57.34 -62.72 111.31
CA ASN A 402 -58.35 -61.98 112.08
C ASN A 402 -59.48 -62.92 112.56
N LEU A 403 -60.04 -63.74 111.66
CA LEU A 403 -61.07 -64.72 112.00
C LEU A 403 -60.61 -65.75 113.07
N ARG A 404 -59.32 -66.12 113.06
CA ARG A 404 -58.72 -66.97 114.09
C ARG A 404 -58.57 -66.22 115.42
N GLU A 405 -58.16 -64.96 115.43
CA GLU A 405 -58.08 -64.18 116.67
C GLU A 405 -59.48 -63.89 117.25
N ASP A 406 -60.49 -63.58 116.42
CA ASP A 406 -61.89 -63.47 116.87
C ASP A 406 -62.39 -64.79 117.50
N ARG A 407 -61.94 -65.94 116.99
CA ARG A 407 -62.22 -67.25 117.60
C ARG A 407 -61.47 -67.41 118.92
N ILE A 408 -60.19 -67.04 118.98
CA ILE A 408 -59.38 -67.07 120.21
C ILE A 408 -59.97 -66.15 121.29
N VAL A 409 -60.43 -64.94 120.96
CA VAL A 409 -61.10 -64.02 121.89
C VAL A 409 -62.41 -64.61 122.42
N ARG A 410 -63.21 -65.26 121.57
CA ARG A 410 -64.42 -66.00 122.02
C ARG A 410 -64.06 -67.18 122.93
N MET A 411 -63.04 -67.95 122.60
CA MET A 411 -62.56 -69.06 123.43
C MET A 411 -61.99 -68.57 124.78
N LYS A 412 -61.22 -67.47 124.81
CA LYS A 412 -60.73 -66.80 126.02
C LYS A 412 -61.91 -66.39 126.93
N LYS A 413 -62.98 -65.80 126.36
CA LYS A 413 -64.20 -65.43 127.11
C LYS A 413 -64.91 -66.66 127.69
N HIS A 414 -65.09 -67.73 126.91
CA HIS A 414 -65.71 -68.97 127.40
C HIS A 414 -64.87 -69.64 128.50
N LEU A 415 -63.55 -69.72 128.33
CA LEU A 415 -62.64 -70.31 129.32
C LEU A 415 -62.65 -69.50 130.63
N HIS A 416 -62.68 -68.16 130.55
CA HIS A 416 -62.80 -67.29 131.72
C HIS A 416 -64.14 -67.48 132.44
N HIS A 417 -65.27 -67.55 131.72
CA HIS A 417 -66.58 -67.85 132.33
C HIS A 417 -66.58 -69.21 133.02
N LEU A 418 -66.08 -70.27 132.36
CA LEU A 418 -65.97 -71.60 132.97
C LEU A 418 -65.08 -71.59 134.21
N HIS A 419 -63.97 -70.84 134.18
CA HIS A 419 -63.10 -70.66 135.35
C HIS A 419 -63.82 -69.93 136.51
N MET A 420 -64.66 -68.92 136.24
CA MET A 420 -65.48 -68.27 137.26
C MET A 420 -66.53 -69.22 137.86
N GLU A 421 -67.20 -70.05 137.04
CA GLU A 421 -68.10 -71.10 137.56
C GLU A 421 -67.34 -72.14 138.40
N HIS A 422 -66.14 -72.55 137.98
CA HIS A 422 -65.28 -73.46 138.76
C HIS A 422 -64.88 -72.83 140.10
N VAL A 423 -64.49 -71.56 140.14
CA VAL A 423 -64.15 -70.82 141.38
C VAL A 423 -65.38 -70.72 142.30
N LYS A 424 -66.58 -70.48 141.75
CA LYS A 424 -67.84 -70.44 142.48
C LYS A 424 -68.18 -71.81 143.10
N VAL A 425 -68.08 -72.89 142.33
CA VAL A 425 -68.31 -74.26 142.81
C VAL A 425 -67.27 -74.68 143.85
N ILE A 426 -66.01 -74.25 143.72
CA ILE A 426 -64.97 -74.45 144.75
C ILE A 426 -65.35 -73.73 146.05
N ALA A 427 -65.76 -72.46 145.99
CA ALA A 427 -66.18 -71.71 147.18
C ALA A 427 -67.42 -72.31 147.87
N GLU A 428 -68.37 -72.85 147.09
CA GLU A 428 -69.52 -73.61 147.59
C GLU A 428 -69.10 -74.94 148.24
N ALA A 429 -68.18 -75.69 147.61
CA ALA A 429 -67.64 -76.94 148.14
C ALA A 429 -66.80 -76.74 149.41
N GLU A 430 -66.01 -75.67 149.50
CA GLU A 430 -65.31 -75.25 150.72
C GLU A 430 -66.30 -74.86 151.82
N GLY A 431 -67.43 -74.20 151.46
CA GLY A 431 -68.52 -73.92 152.38
C GLY A 431 -69.11 -75.19 152.98
N ALA A 432 -69.34 -76.21 152.14
CA ALA A 432 -69.78 -77.52 152.59
C ALA A 432 -68.73 -78.22 153.47
N HIS A 433 -67.44 -78.15 153.14
CA HIS A 433 -66.37 -78.72 153.99
C HIS A 433 -66.32 -78.06 155.37
N ARG A 434 -66.42 -76.73 155.45
CA ARG A 434 -66.47 -76.01 156.75
C ARG A 434 -67.64 -76.49 157.63
N LEU A 435 -68.81 -76.75 157.04
CA LEU A 435 -69.96 -77.33 157.76
C LEU A 435 -69.72 -78.79 158.19
N VAL A 436 -69.02 -79.59 157.38
CA VAL A 436 -68.61 -80.96 157.74
C VAL A 436 -67.59 -80.94 158.89
N ASP A 437 -66.61 -80.04 158.86
CA ASP A 437 -65.62 -79.89 159.94
C ASP A 437 -66.26 -79.41 161.26
N GLU A 438 -67.25 -78.51 161.18
CA GLU A 438 -68.06 -78.09 162.34
C GLU A 438 -68.87 -79.26 162.92
N LEU A 439 -69.54 -80.05 162.06
CA LEU A 439 -70.27 -81.25 162.47
C LEU A 439 -69.36 -82.33 163.06
N LEU A 440 -68.16 -82.53 162.50
CA LEU A 440 -67.16 -83.48 163.02
C LEU A 440 -66.58 -83.01 164.36
N SER A 441 -66.40 -81.70 164.54
CA SER A 441 -65.95 -81.12 165.82
C SER A 441 -67.02 -81.30 166.90
N LYS A 442 -68.28 -81.00 166.58
CA LYS A 442 -69.43 -81.21 167.46
C LYS A 442 -69.71 -82.69 167.75
N GLY A 443 -69.39 -83.58 166.80
CA GLY A 443 -69.39 -85.02 167.02
C GLY A 443 -68.39 -85.44 168.10
N LYS A 444 -67.16 -84.91 168.06
CA LYS A 444 -66.13 -85.16 169.09
C LYS A 444 -66.50 -84.56 170.45
N GLU A 445 -67.13 -83.37 170.48
CA GLU A 445 -67.65 -82.78 171.72
C GLU A 445 -68.68 -83.71 172.38
N LEU A 446 -69.64 -84.23 171.62
CA LEU A 446 -70.63 -85.18 172.11
C LEU A 446 -70.02 -86.54 172.49
N GLU A 447 -68.98 -87.00 171.80
CA GLU A 447 -68.24 -88.22 172.15
C GLU A 447 -67.49 -88.08 173.50
N VAL A 448 -66.89 -86.91 173.75
CA VAL A 448 -66.27 -86.56 175.03
C VAL A 448 -67.33 -86.43 176.15
N GLU A 449 -68.46 -85.80 175.88
CA GLU A 449 -69.60 -85.70 176.82
C GLU A 449 -70.13 -87.10 177.21
N ILE A 450 -70.26 -88.02 176.25
CA ILE A 450 -70.65 -89.42 176.50
C ILE A 450 -69.62 -90.14 177.38
N GLU A 451 -68.32 -89.91 177.18
CA GLU A 451 -67.27 -90.55 177.99
C GLU A 451 -67.15 -89.94 179.40
N GLN A 452 -67.44 -88.65 179.57
CA GLN A 452 -67.63 -88.01 180.88
C GLN A 452 -68.84 -88.60 181.63
N GLN A 453 -69.95 -88.84 180.93
CA GLN A 453 -71.13 -89.50 181.53
C GLN A 453 -70.83 -90.95 181.91
N ARG A 454 -70.09 -91.71 181.08
CA ARG A 454 -69.62 -93.07 181.40
C ARG A 454 -68.73 -93.12 182.64
N THR A 455 -67.78 -92.19 182.76
CA THR A 455 -66.88 -92.12 183.92
C THR A 455 -67.64 -91.74 185.20
N MET A 456 -68.55 -90.77 185.17
CA MET A 456 -69.43 -90.47 186.31
C MET A 456 -70.31 -91.67 186.72
N ILE A 457 -70.79 -92.48 185.77
CA ILE A 457 -71.55 -93.70 186.08
C ILE A 457 -70.65 -94.73 186.78
N LEU A 458 -69.42 -94.92 186.30
CA LEU A 458 -68.45 -95.85 186.91
C LEU A 458 -68.06 -95.43 188.34
N GLU A 459 -67.84 -94.14 188.59
CA GLU A 459 -67.59 -93.59 189.92
C GLU A 459 -68.80 -93.80 190.84
N ARG A 460 -70.01 -93.46 190.39
CA ARG A 460 -71.26 -93.69 191.13
C ARG A 460 -71.53 -95.16 191.44
N ASP A 461 -71.09 -96.07 190.60
CA ASP A 461 -71.18 -97.51 190.85
C ASP A 461 -70.07 -98.01 191.79
N GLU A 462 -68.91 -97.35 191.84
CA GLU A 462 -67.88 -97.63 192.85
C GLU A 462 -68.28 -97.11 194.25
N GLU A 463 -68.89 -95.91 194.32
CA GLU A 463 -69.51 -95.38 195.56
C GLU A 463 -70.54 -96.39 196.14
N LYS A 464 -71.39 -96.96 195.28
CA LYS A 464 -72.34 -98.03 195.68
C LYS A 464 -71.62 -99.29 196.14
N ARG A 465 -70.55 -99.72 195.46
CA ARG A 465 -69.76 -100.91 195.85
C ARG A 465 -69.08 -100.70 197.21
N GLU A 466 -68.54 -99.51 197.50
CA GLU A 466 -67.94 -99.19 198.79
C GLU A 466 -68.99 -99.10 199.90
N ALA A 467 -70.15 -98.48 199.65
CA ALA A 467 -71.26 -98.46 200.62
C ALA A 467 -71.71 -99.89 201.01
N ILE A 468 -71.72 -100.83 200.05
CA ILE A 468 -71.99 -102.25 200.31
C ILE A 468 -70.89 -102.88 201.18
N ARG A 469 -69.60 -102.61 200.92
CA ARG A 469 -68.48 -103.11 201.75
C ARG A 469 -68.62 -102.65 203.21
N GLN A 470 -68.89 -101.37 203.43
CA GLN A 470 -69.03 -100.81 204.78
C GLN A 470 -70.23 -101.41 205.52
N LEU A 471 -71.36 -101.62 204.83
CA LEU A 471 -72.52 -102.30 205.40
C LEU A 471 -72.17 -103.73 205.85
N CYS A 472 -71.49 -104.51 204.99
CA CYS A 472 -71.04 -105.86 205.30
C CYS A 472 -70.11 -105.91 206.53
N PHE A 473 -69.14 -104.99 206.62
CA PHE A 473 -68.20 -104.91 207.74
C PHE A 473 -68.92 -104.65 209.08
N SER A 474 -69.89 -103.72 209.10
CA SER A 474 -70.72 -103.46 210.29
C SER A 474 -71.54 -104.69 210.72
N LEU A 475 -72.01 -105.47 209.75
CA LEU A 475 -72.86 -106.65 209.97
C LEU A 475 -72.05 -107.83 210.54
N GLU A 476 -70.77 -107.96 210.19
CA GLU A 476 -69.86 -108.92 210.83
C GLU A 476 -69.48 -108.53 212.26
N HIS A 477 -69.33 -107.24 212.55
CA HIS A 477 -69.09 -106.75 213.91
C HIS A 477 -70.23 -107.15 214.88
N TYR A 478 -71.48 -106.86 214.52
CA TYR A 478 -72.64 -107.27 215.32
C TYR A 478 -72.79 -108.80 215.45
N ARG A 479 -72.32 -109.58 214.46
CA ARG A 479 -72.27 -111.05 214.53
C ARG A 479 -71.19 -111.57 215.47
N TYR A 480 -70.11 -110.81 215.70
CA TYR A 480 -69.05 -111.16 216.65
C TYR A 480 -69.50 -110.93 218.10
N GLU A 481 -70.05 -109.75 218.40
CA GLU A 481 -70.57 -109.42 219.75
C GLU A 481 -71.66 -110.40 220.22
N ASN A 482 -72.57 -110.79 219.30
CA ASN A 482 -73.60 -111.79 219.57
C ASN A 482 -73.07 -113.19 219.91
N ARG A 483 -71.80 -113.51 219.59
CA ARG A 483 -71.14 -114.75 220.05
C ARG A 483 -70.52 -114.56 221.42
N ALA A 484 -69.84 -113.43 221.66
CA ALA A 484 -69.23 -113.12 222.95
C ALA A 484 -70.26 -113.14 224.10
N LEU A 485 -71.42 -112.52 223.90
CA LEU A 485 -72.52 -112.49 224.89
C LEU A 485 -73.09 -113.89 225.22
N ARG A 486 -73.02 -114.85 224.28
CA ARG A 486 -73.49 -116.23 224.51
C ARG A 486 -72.55 -117.05 225.38
N GLN A 487 -71.27 -116.70 225.44
CA GLN A 487 -70.27 -117.49 226.19
C GLN A 487 -70.27 -117.17 227.69
N ALA A 488 -70.63 -115.95 228.08
CA ALA A 488 -70.50 -115.45 229.46
C ALA A 488 -71.54 -115.97 230.48
N VAL A 489 -72.56 -116.72 230.03
CA VAL A 489 -73.77 -117.05 230.83
C VAL A 489 -73.69 -118.44 231.51
N ILE A 490 -72.71 -119.27 231.15
CA ILE A 490 -72.76 -120.73 231.43
C ILE A 490 -72.33 -121.12 232.86
N ASP A 491 -71.45 -120.37 233.52
CA ASP A 491 -70.60 -120.97 234.57
C ASP A 491 -71.08 -120.89 236.05
N HIS A 492 -72.15 -120.17 236.42
CA HIS A 492 -72.39 -119.83 237.85
C HIS A 492 -73.85 -119.90 238.39
N LYS A 493 -74.47 -121.10 238.44
CA LYS A 493 -75.13 -121.66 239.65
C LYS A 493 -75.83 -123.02 239.46
N ARG A 494 -76.00 -123.75 240.57
CA ARG A 494 -76.82 -124.97 240.68
C ARG A 494 -78.31 -124.65 240.89
N ILE A 495 -79.20 -125.36 240.20
CA ILE A 495 -80.23 -126.27 240.75
C ILE A 495 -80.77 -127.13 239.59
N PRO A 496 -81.11 -128.43 239.76
CA PRO A 496 -81.25 -129.34 238.63
C PRO A 496 -82.69 -129.79 238.30
N VAL A 497 -82.85 -130.29 237.05
CA VAL A 497 -83.89 -131.22 236.55
C VAL A 497 -85.28 -130.66 236.15
N LEU A 498 -85.80 -131.27 235.06
CA LEU A 498 -87.19 -131.37 234.53
C LEU A 498 -87.71 -130.44 233.40
N THR A 499 -88.22 -131.15 232.36
CA THR A 499 -89.30 -130.85 231.38
C THR A 499 -89.13 -129.85 230.22
N THR A 500 -89.61 -130.33 229.06
CA THR A 500 -90.16 -129.66 227.85
C THR A 500 -89.31 -128.58 227.18
#